data_AF-A0A934K9H5-F1
#
_entry.id   AF-A0A934K9H5-F1
#
_cell.length_a   1.000
_cell.length_b   1.000
_cell.length_c   1.000
_cell.angle_alpha   90.00
_cell.angle_beta   90.00
_cell.angle_gamma   90.00
#
_symmetry.space_group_name_H-M   'P 1'
#
loop_
_entity.id
_entity.type
_entity.pdbx_description
1 polymer ?
#
loop_
_entity_poly.entity_id
_entity_poly.type
_entity_poly.pdbx_seq_one_letter_code
_entity_poly.pdbx_strand_id
1 'polypeptide(L)'
;MITADDGVSLWTASSGMGPDLALAHGGPGLWDYLEPLAIELEPCATVHRWDQRGCGRSEDRGPYTVDRFVADMDAVRAASAADRWIVGGHSWGAVLALVYALRHPDRALGVLYIAGTGLAWARWRPLHHVEAKRRLGSRRWAQLNDMTDEREATRLRWSID
;
A
#
# COMPACT_ATOMS: atom_id res chain seq x y z
N MET A 1 -10.88 -12.12 12.91
CA MET A 1 -11.11 -10.77 13.48
C MET A 1 -10.14 -10.59 14.62
N ILE A 2 -9.53 -9.41 14.71
CA ILE A 2 -8.68 -8.99 15.83
C ILE A 2 -9.15 -7.61 16.30
N THR A 3 -8.85 -7.25 17.54
CA THR A 3 -9.21 -5.95 18.11
C THR A 3 -7.95 -5.09 18.19
N ALA A 4 -7.97 -3.93 17.53
CA ALA A 4 -6.90 -2.93 17.63
C ALA A 4 -6.87 -2.31 19.05
N ASP A 5 -5.77 -1.64 19.38
CA ASP A 5 -5.54 -0.95 20.66
C ASP A 5 -6.61 0.11 21.00
N ASP A 6 -7.23 0.72 19.99
CA ASP A 6 -8.34 1.66 20.17
C ASP A 6 -9.71 0.97 20.28
N GLY A 7 -9.78 -0.35 20.08
CA GLY A 7 -11.00 -1.15 20.10
C GLY A 7 -11.65 -1.37 18.73
N VAL A 8 -11.03 -0.93 17.62
CA VAL A 8 -11.55 -1.23 16.26
C VAL A 8 -11.42 -2.72 15.96
N SER A 9 -12.48 -3.30 15.43
CA SER A 9 -12.46 -4.67 14.92
C SER A 9 -11.88 -4.73 13.51
N LEU A 10 -10.80 -5.49 13.32
CA LEU A 10 -10.12 -5.68 12.04
C LEU A 10 -10.28 -7.12 11.55
N TRP A 11 -10.68 -7.28 10.29
CA TRP A 11 -10.62 -8.58 9.62
C TRP A 11 -9.19 -8.92 9.25
N THR A 12 -8.80 -10.18 9.44
CA THR A 12 -7.45 -10.69 9.15
C THR A 12 -7.51 -12.08 8.55
N ALA A 13 -6.56 -12.41 7.69
CA ALA A 13 -6.28 -13.75 7.21
C ALA A 13 -4.77 -14.01 7.25
N SER A 14 -4.39 -15.25 7.52
CA SER A 14 -2.98 -15.66 7.56
C SER A 14 -2.84 -17.07 7.02
N SER A 15 -1.89 -17.27 6.12
CA SER A 15 -1.65 -18.53 5.43
C SER A 15 -0.20 -18.62 4.94
N GLY A 16 0.25 -19.84 4.63
CA GLY A 16 1.62 -20.10 4.17
C GLY A 16 2.56 -20.58 5.26
N MET A 17 3.85 -20.63 4.92
CA MET A 17 4.92 -21.07 5.81
C MET A 17 6.19 -20.28 5.57
N GLY A 18 6.95 -20.01 6.63
CA GLY A 18 8.23 -19.31 6.57
C GLY A 18 8.18 -17.98 7.33
N PRO A 19 9.04 -17.01 6.98
CA PRO A 19 9.06 -15.70 7.61
C PRO A 19 7.71 -15.00 7.51
N ASP A 20 7.33 -14.26 8.55
CA ASP A 20 6.10 -13.47 8.57
C ASP A 20 6.18 -12.30 7.59
N LEU A 21 5.13 -12.13 6.78
CA LEU A 21 4.99 -11.05 5.81
C LEU A 21 3.65 -10.34 6.01
N ALA A 22 3.67 -9.09 6.45
CA ALA A 22 2.51 -8.21 6.37
C ALA A 22 2.26 -7.82 4.91
N LEU A 23 1.03 -7.94 4.42
CA LEU A 23 0.68 -7.53 3.05
C LEU A 23 -0.51 -6.56 3.04
N ALA A 24 -0.21 -5.26 3.08
CA ALA A 24 -1.20 -4.18 3.08
C ALA A 24 -1.73 -3.88 1.67
N HIS A 25 -3.06 -3.87 1.52
CA HIS A 25 -3.70 -3.42 0.28
C HIS A 25 -3.55 -1.90 0.05
N GLY A 26 -3.81 -1.45 -1.17
CA GLY A 26 -3.78 -0.05 -1.57
C GLY A 26 -5.10 0.70 -1.31
N GLY A 27 -5.10 2.01 -1.55
CA GLY A 27 -6.28 2.88 -1.56
C GLY A 27 -6.67 3.28 -2.98
N PRO A 28 -7.92 3.71 -3.25
CA PRO A 28 -9.02 3.96 -2.31
C PRO A 28 -10.01 2.78 -2.14
N GLY A 29 -9.62 1.74 -1.39
CA GLY A 29 -10.63 0.85 -0.77
C GLY A 29 -11.03 -0.42 -1.52
N LEU A 30 -10.22 -0.95 -2.45
CA LEU A 30 -10.33 -2.38 -2.76
C LEU A 30 -9.66 -3.13 -1.60
N TRP A 31 -10.46 -3.79 -0.76
CA TRP A 31 -9.93 -4.64 0.29
C TRP A 31 -9.47 -5.97 -0.30
N ASP A 32 -8.42 -6.54 0.27
CA ASP A 32 -7.99 -7.92 0.05
C ASP A 32 -7.70 -8.40 -1.39
N TYR A 33 -7.62 -7.49 -2.36
CA TYR A 33 -7.32 -7.84 -3.76
C TYR A 33 -5.90 -8.40 -3.97
N LEU A 34 -5.05 -8.37 -2.94
CA LEU A 34 -3.73 -8.97 -2.94
C LEU A 34 -3.76 -10.46 -2.57
N GLU A 35 -4.93 -11.07 -2.36
CA GLU A 35 -5.06 -12.51 -2.12
C GLU A 35 -4.33 -13.38 -3.16
N PRO A 36 -4.45 -13.15 -4.49
CA PRO A 36 -3.72 -13.96 -5.46
C PRO A 36 -2.21 -13.86 -5.27
N LEU A 37 -1.68 -12.67 -4.96
CA LEU A 37 -0.26 -12.49 -4.65
C LEU A 37 0.12 -13.20 -3.34
N ALA A 38 -0.74 -13.17 -2.33
CA ALA A 38 -0.49 -13.89 -1.09
C ALA A 38 -0.36 -15.40 -1.35
N ILE A 39 -1.26 -15.99 -2.12
CA ILE A 39 -1.23 -17.43 -2.49
C ILE A 39 0.11 -17.80 -3.16
N GLU A 40 0.61 -16.96 -4.07
CA GLU A 40 1.91 -17.19 -4.72
C GLU A 40 3.10 -17.10 -3.76
N LEU A 41 2.95 -16.39 -2.64
CA LEU A 41 3.98 -16.20 -1.61
C LEU A 41 3.90 -17.22 -0.46
N GLU A 42 2.77 -17.91 -0.29
CA GLU A 42 2.57 -18.92 0.76
C GLU A 42 3.66 -20.02 0.83
N PRO A 43 4.28 -20.47 -0.29
CA PRO A 43 5.37 -21.44 -0.23
C PRO A 43 6.67 -20.92 0.42
N CYS A 44 6.83 -19.60 0.58
CA CYS A 44 8.06 -18.98 1.08
C CYS A 44 7.87 -17.98 2.22
N ALA A 45 6.63 -17.64 2.57
CA ALA A 45 6.30 -16.76 3.68
C ALA A 45 4.95 -17.12 4.32
N THR A 46 4.80 -16.79 5.61
CA THR A 46 3.50 -16.74 6.27
C THR A 46 2.91 -15.35 6.01
N VAL A 47 1.91 -15.24 5.14
CA VAL A 47 1.38 -13.95 4.67
C VAL A 47 0.21 -13.51 5.54
N HIS A 48 0.33 -12.37 6.20
CA HIS A 48 -0.73 -11.74 6.98
C HIS A 48 -1.41 -10.63 6.19
N ARG A 49 -2.67 -10.84 5.85
CA ARG A 49 -3.54 -9.87 5.21
C ARG A 49 -4.56 -9.35 6.22
N TRP A 50 -4.98 -8.11 6.03
CA TRP A 50 -6.11 -7.53 6.75
C TRP A 50 -6.81 -6.52 5.87
N ASP A 51 -8.09 -6.32 6.15
CA ASP A 51 -8.80 -5.18 5.60
C ASP A 51 -8.44 -3.99 6.49
N GLN A 52 -7.87 -2.92 5.92
CA GLN A 52 -7.57 -1.71 6.69
C GLN A 52 -8.87 -1.13 7.28
N ARG A 53 -8.78 -0.42 8.41
CA ARG A 53 -9.96 0.21 9.02
C ARG A 53 -10.76 1.04 8.01
N GLY A 54 -12.08 0.97 8.07
CA GLY A 54 -12.96 1.60 7.08
C GLY A 54 -13.00 0.91 5.72
N CYS A 55 -12.44 -0.29 5.57
CA CYS A 55 -12.51 -1.06 4.33
C CYS A 55 -13.08 -2.47 4.59
N GLY A 56 -13.83 -2.97 3.61
CA GLY A 56 -14.27 -4.37 3.55
C GLY A 56 -14.97 -4.86 4.81
N ARG A 57 -14.37 -5.85 5.45
CA ARG A 57 -14.90 -6.56 6.62
C ARG A 57 -14.43 -5.95 7.96
N SER A 58 -13.55 -4.97 7.92
CA SER A 58 -13.11 -4.23 9.10
C SER A 58 -14.10 -3.14 9.47
N GLU A 59 -14.17 -2.82 10.75
CA GLU A 59 -15.08 -1.82 11.28
C GLU A 59 -14.79 -0.43 10.66
N ASP A 60 -15.86 0.26 10.28
CA ASP A 60 -15.79 1.61 9.72
C ASP A 60 -15.72 2.66 10.82
N ARG A 61 -14.52 2.80 11.41
CA ARG A 61 -14.27 3.75 12.49
C ARG A 61 -12.92 4.45 12.37
N GLY A 62 -13.00 5.77 12.24
CA GLY A 62 -11.84 6.66 12.28
C GLY A 62 -11.15 6.73 13.66
N PRO A 63 -10.10 7.55 13.78
CA PRO A 63 -9.61 8.48 12.76
C PRO A 63 -8.81 7.80 11.63
N TYR A 64 -8.96 8.25 10.38
CA TYR A 64 -8.21 7.72 9.24
C TYR A 64 -6.89 8.48 9.05
N THR A 65 -5.94 8.24 9.94
CA THR A 65 -4.61 8.88 9.91
C THR A 65 -3.52 7.85 9.67
N VAL A 66 -2.37 8.27 9.13
CA VAL A 66 -1.18 7.40 8.99
C VAL A 66 -0.82 6.74 10.32
N ASP A 67 -0.83 7.50 11.41
CA ASP A 67 -0.50 6.99 12.74
C ASP A 67 -1.45 5.86 13.15
N ARG A 68 -2.73 6.04 12.86
CA ARG A 68 -3.75 5.04 13.18
C ARG A 68 -3.61 3.78 12.33
N PHE A 69 -3.38 3.91 11.02
CA PHE A 69 -3.12 2.76 10.15
C PHE A 69 -1.85 2.00 10.55
N VAL A 70 -0.78 2.69 10.96
CA VAL A 70 0.46 2.06 11.41
C VAL A 70 0.27 1.31 12.72
N ALA A 71 -0.48 1.88 13.68
CA ALA A 71 -0.77 1.20 14.92
C ALA A 71 -1.71 -0.01 14.72
N ASP A 72 -2.60 0.02 13.72
CA ASP A 72 -3.37 -1.16 13.31
C ASP A 72 -2.48 -2.27 12.75
N MET A 73 -1.47 -1.93 11.95
CA MET A 73 -0.47 -2.90 11.48
C MET A 73 0.22 -3.59 12.67
N ASP A 74 0.56 -2.83 13.72
CA ASP A 74 1.19 -3.42 14.90
C ASP A 74 0.23 -4.33 15.68
N ALA A 75 -1.06 -4.01 15.72
CA ALA A 75 -2.08 -4.88 16.29
C ALA A 75 -2.23 -6.19 15.50
N VAL A 76 -2.19 -6.13 14.15
CA VAL A 76 -2.19 -7.32 13.28
C VAL A 76 -0.96 -8.19 13.55
N ARG A 77 0.23 -7.59 13.64
CA ARG A 77 1.48 -8.30 13.99
C ARG A 77 1.38 -9.00 15.34
N ALA A 78 0.91 -8.28 16.36
CA ALA A 78 0.79 -8.84 17.71
C ALA A 78 -0.19 -10.00 17.75
N ALA A 79 -1.33 -9.89 17.04
CA ALA A 79 -2.32 -10.94 16.95
C ALA A 79 -1.86 -12.16 16.12
N SER A 80 -0.93 -11.97 15.18
CA SER A 80 -0.29 -13.07 14.45
C SER A 80 0.89 -13.71 15.19
N ALA A 81 1.25 -13.21 16.38
CA ALA A 81 2.39 -13.64 17.18
C ALA A 81 3.75 -13.50 16.45
N ALA A 82 3.85 -12.61 15.47
CA ALA A 82 5.08 -12.34 14.76
C ALA A 82 5.98 -11.39 15.56
N ASP A 83 7.10 -11.86 16.10
CA ASP A 83 8.06 -11.00 16.83
C ASP A 83 8.61 -9.90 15.92
N ARG A 84 9.00 -10.29 14.70
CA ARG A 84 9.44 -9.42 13.62
C ARG A 84 8.89 -9.95 12.31
N TRP A 85 8.66 -9.06 11.36
CA TRP A 85 8.07 -9.43 10.06
C TRP A 85 8.62 -8.58 8.92
N ILE A 86 8.54 -9.10 7.71
CA ILE A 86 8.69 -8.31 6.48
C ILE A 86 7.41 -7.48 6.35
N VAL A 87 7.55 -6.18 6.10
CA VAL A 87 6.39 -5.30 5.90
C VAL A 87 6.24 -4.96 4.43
N GLY A 88 5.11 -5.35 3.86
CA GLY A 88 4.82 -5.22 2.44
C GLY A 88 3.48 -4.56 2.16
N GLY A 89 3.37 -4.01 0.95
CA GLY A 89 2.09 -3.53 0.46
C GLY A 89 2.14 -2.91 -0.93
N HIS A 90 0.96 -2.64 -1.47
CA HIS A 90 0.78 -1.99 -2.77
C HIS A 90 0.25 -0.55 -2.62
N SER A 91 0.80 0.39 -3.40
CA SER A 91 0.33 1.78 -3.46
C SER A 91 0.30 2.42 -2.06
N TRP A 92 -0.89 2.76 -1.53
CA TRP A 92 -1.05 3.23 -0.16
C TRP A 92 -0.47 2.26 0.89
N GLY A 93 -0.70 0.95 0.73
CA GLY A 93 -0.13 -0.06 1.60
C GLY A 93 1.41 -0.09 1.56
N ALA A 94 2.03 0.24 0.42
CA ALA A 94 3.49 0.36 0.32
C ALA A 94 4.01 1.57 1.12
N VAL A 95 3.26 2.68 1.12
CA VAL A 95 3.58 3.85 1.95
C VAL A 95 3.47 3.49 3.43
N LEU A 96 2.39 2.82 3.84
CA LEU A 96 2.21 2.37 5.23
C LEU A 96 3.32 1.40 5.68
N ALA A 97 3.67 0.42 4.87
CA ALA A 97 4.75 -0.52 5.15
C ALA A 97 6.09 0.21 5.39
N LEU A 98 6.40 1.21 4.56
CA LEU A 98 7.62 1.99 4.71
C LEU A 98 7.60 2.86 5.97
N VAL A 99 6.47 3.50 6.28
CA VAL A 99 6.32 4.27 7.53
C VAL A 99 6.45 3.36 8.76
N TYR A 100 5.84 2.16 8.72
CA TYR A 100 5.96 1.17 9.79
C TYR A 100 7.42 0.79 10.01
N ALA A 101 8.16 0.44 8.95
CA ALA A 101 9.56 0.06 9.05
C ALA A 101 10.46 1.16 9.64
N LEU A 102 10.19 2.42 9.32
CA LEU A 102 10.93 3.57 9.88
C LEU A 102 10.62 3.81 11.36
N ARG A 103 9.39 3.53 11.81
CA ARG A 103 8.94 3.74 13.19
C ARG A 103 9.25 2.57 14.11
N HIS A 104 9.31 1.37 13.56
CA HIS A 104 9.54 0.11 14.28
C HIS A 104 10.69 -0.69 13.66
N PRO A 105 11.92 -0.12 13.59
CA PRO A 105 13.06 -0.78 12.95
C PRO A 105 13.48 -2.07 13.66
N ASP A 106 13.14 -2.22 14.94
CA ASP A 106 13.31 -3.43 15.74
C ASP A 106 12.34 -4.54 15.31
N ARG A 107 11.18 -4.20 14.74
CA ARG A 107 10.10 -5.14 14.36
C ARG A 107 10.07 -5.43 12.85
N ALA A 108 10.65 -4.57 12.03
CA ALA A 108 10.74 -4.78 10.60
C ALA A 108 12.01 -5.59 10.22
N LEU A 109 11.83 -6.66 9.45
CA LEU A 109 12.92 -7.45 8.85
C LEU A 109 13.35 -6.89 7.49
N GLY A 110 12.42 -6.28 6.77
CA GLY A 110 12.62 -5.74 5.44
C GLY A 110 11.33 -5.10 4.92
N VAL A 111 11.42 -4.43 3.77
CA VAL A 111 10.28 -3.74 3.14
C VAL A 111 10.03 -4.30 1.74
N LEU A 112 8.81 -4.77 1.49
CA LEU A 112 8.32 -5.11 0.15
C LEU A 112 7.48 -3.93 -0.40
N TYR A 113 8.10 -3.12 -1.25
CA TYR A 113 7.54 -1.85 -1.72
C TYR A 113 6.96 -1.97 -3.14
N ILE A 114 5.64 -2.09 -3.28
CA ILE A 114 4.99 -2.33 -4.59
C ILE A 114 4.25 -1.06 -5.05
N ALA A 115 4.73 -0.43 -6.11
CA ALA A 115 4.07 0.72 -6.77
C ALA A 115 3.62 1.86 -5.82
N GLY A 116 4.35 2.11 -4.73
CA GLY A 116 4.10 3.23 -3.85
C GLY A 116 4.64 4.57 -4.39
N THR A 117 4.23 5.68 -3.78
CA THR A 117 4.50 7.05 -4.24
C THR A 117 5.70 7.74 -3.56
N GLY A 118 6.56 6.99 -2.88
CA GLY A 118 7.78 7.46 -2.21
C GLY A 118 7.56 8.20 -0.87
N LEU A 119 8.65 8.47 -0.15
CA LEU A 119 8.68 9.15 1.18
C LEU A 119 8.37 10.65 1.14
N ALA A 120 8.27 11.23 -0.05
CA ALA A 120 8.13 12.67 -0.21
C ALA A 120 7.19 12.95 -1.38
N TRP A 121 5.89 13.00 -1.07
CA TRP A 121 4.84 13.25 -2.06
C TRP A 121 5.13 14.49 -2.92
N ALA A 122 5.73 15.51 -2.31
CA ALA A 122 6.14 16.74 -2.98
C ALA A 122 7.42 16.58 -3.84
N ARG A 123 8.32 15.65 -3.52
CA ARG A 123 9.59 15.45 -4.25
C ARG A 123 9.49 14.48 -5.42
N TRP A 124 8.60 13.47 -5.37
CA TRP A 124 8.46 12.55 -6.51
C TRP A 124 7.73 13.20 -7.70
N ARG A 125 6.78 14.11 -7.44
CA ARG A 125 5.99 14.77 -8.49
C ARG A 125 6.85 15.48 -9.55
N PRO A 126 7.85 16.29 -9.18
CA PRO A 126 8.78 16.86 -10.15
C PRO A 126 9.50 15.80 -10.99
N LEU A 127 10.05 14.76 -10.37
CA LEU A 127 10.76 13.68 -11.08
C LEU A 127 9.83 12.91 -12.01
N HIS A 128 8.60 12.63 -11.57
CA HIS A 128 7.58 12.01 -12.39
C HIS A 128 7.16 12.89 -13.58
N HIS A 129 7.03 14.21 -13.40
CA HIS A 129 6.77 15.12 -14.52
C HIS A 129 7.93 15.14 -15.53
N VAL A 130 9.18 15.13 -15.07
CA VAL A 130 10.36 15.04 -15.95
C VAL A 130 10.32 13.74 -16.76
N GLU A 131 10.08 12.61 -16.09
CA GLU A 131 10.02 11.31 -16.75
C GLU A 131 8.81 11.18 -17.69
N ALA A 132 7.65 11.69 -17.30
CA ALA A 132 6.46 11.71 -18.15
C ALA A 132 6.69 12.54 -19.41
N LYS A 133 7.30 13.73 -19.29
CA LYS A 133 7.69 14.55 -20.45
C LYS A 133 8.69 13.82 -21.33
N ARG A 134 9.68 13.13 -20.75
CA ARG A 134 10.67 12.34 -21.49
C ARG A 134 10.01 11.22 -22.30
N ARG A 135 9.07 10.48 -21.70
CA ARG A 135 8.38 9.34 -22.34
C ARG A 135 7.36 9.76 -23.38
N LEU A 136 6.58 10.81 -23.12
CA LEU A 136 5.57 11.31 -24.06
C LEU A 136 6.18 12.09 -25.23
N GLY A 137 7.38 12.66 -25.04
CA GLY A 137 7.99 13.57 -26.00
C GLY A 137 7.39 14.98 -25.95
N SER A 138 8.11 15.95 -26.50
CA SER A 138 7.78 17.38 -26.38
C SER A 138 6.41 17.74 -26.98
N ARG A 139 6.07 17.18 -28.15
CA ARG A 139 4.80 17.44 -28.84
C ARG A 139 3.60 16.97 -28.04
N ARG A 140 3.59 15.70 -27.62
CA ARG A 140 2.48 15.11 -26.87
C ARG A 140 2.37 15.70 -25.47
N TRP A 141 3.50 16.06 -24.85
CA TRP A 141 3.52 16.79 -23.59
C TRP A 141 2.87 18.18 -23.71
N ALA A 142 3.16 18.94 -24.77
CA ALA A 142 2.50 20.22 -25.02
C ALA A 142 0.99 20.06 -25.20
N GLN A 143 0.57 19.12 -26.06
CA GLN A 143 -0.84 18.79 -26.27
C GLN A 143 -1.56 18.42 -24.97
N LEU A 144 -0.91 17.62 -24.10
CA LEU A 144 -1.48 17.23 -22.81
C LEU A 144 -1.66 18.42 -21.85
N ASN A 145 -0.75 19.41 -21.86
CA ASN A 145 -0.86 20.57 -20.98
C ASN A 145 -1.89 21.60 -21.46
N ASP A 146 -2.14 21.66 -22.77
CA ASP A 146 -3.16 22.54 -23.36
C ASP A 146 -4.55 21.88 -23.38
N MET A 147 -4.65 20.59 -23.03
CA MET A 147 -5.89 19.82 -23.08
C MET A 147 -6.80 20.16 -21.89
N THR A 148 -8.00 20.65 -22.18
CA THR A 148 -9.05 20.92 -21.18
C THR A 148 -10.07 19.80 -21.05
N ASP A 149 -10.15 18.90 -22.04
CA ASP A 149 -11.03 17.73 -21.99
C ASP A 149 -10.35 16.61 -21.18
N GLU A 150 -10.93 16.24 -20.03
CA GLU A 150 -10.34 15.24 -19.13
C GLU A 150 -10.22 13.85 -19.76
N ARG A 151 -11.13 13.49 -20.66
CA ARG A 151 -11.16 12.17 -21.29
C ARG A 151 -10.04 12.07 -22.32
N GLU A 152 -9.89 13.08 -23.17
CA GLU A 152 -8.80 13.16 -24.14
C GLU A 152 -7.44 13.36 -23.45
N ALA A 153 -7.39 14.12 -22.34
CA ALA A 153 -6.20 14.21 -21.51
C ALA A 153 -5.80 12.84 -20.92
N THR A 154 -6.77 12.04 -20.47
CA THR A 154 -6.53 10.69 -19.96
C THR A 154 -5.99 9.77 -21.05
N ARG A 155 -6.59 9.79 -22.25
CA ARG A 155 -6.08 9.05 -23.41
C ARG A 155 -4.66 9.44 -23.74
N LEU A 156 -4.40 10.72 -23.93
CA LEU A 156 -3.07 11.26 -24.23
C LEU A 156 -2.03 10.93 -23.14
N ARG A 157 -2.43 10.80 -21.89
CA ARG A 157 -1.53 10.51 -20.77
C ARG A 157 -1.17 9.03 -20.66
N TRP A 158 -2.09 8.13 -21.00
CA TRP A 158 -1.96 6.70 -20.65
C TRP A 158 -2.00 5.72 -21.83
N SER A 159 -2.32 6.15 -23.05
CA SER A 159 -2.13 5.30 -24.23
C SER A 159 -0.68 5.31 -24.70
N ILE A 160 -0.24 4.20 -25.28
CA ILE A 160 0.89 4.19 -26.21
C ILE A 160 0.28 4.05 -27.60
N ASP A 161 0.75 4.88 -28.54
CA ASP A 161 0.40 4.72 -29.96
C ASP A 161 1.16 3.53 -30.55
#